data_AF-A0A1I3KBG6-F1
#
_entry.id   AF-A0A1I3KBG6-F1
#
_cell.length_a   1.000
_cell.length_b   1.000
_cell.length_c   1.000
_cell.angle_alpha   90.00
_cell.angle_beta   90.00
_cell.angle_gamma   90.00
#
_symmetry.space_group_name_H-M   'P 1'
#
loop_
_entity.id
_entity.type
_entity.pdbx_description
1 polymer ?
#
loop_
_entity_poly.entity_id
_entity_poly.type
_entity_poly.pdbx_seq_one_letter_code
_entity_poly.pdbx_strand_id
1 'polypeptide(L)'
;MNKMLIAVFETESSAFEGLSALRELHREGDVTLYASAVIVKDKAGKIEVKQAADQGPVGTAIGLLTGSLIGLLAGPAGLAIGASLGGLGGLLFDLDSTGISATFLDEVAKELSPGKAAVLADVEETWTTPVDTRLHKLDGTIFRRLRSEVIEDQLVRESAAFQAELKALQDDFNHSAAESRAAIQKDIEQVKTQIKTVQEQAKKRLDQAKAETDAKVQSLTDQAKQASDRARRRISSRIAEVKADFDRRATKLNQAWTLTKEALAA
;
A
#
# COMPACT_ATOMS: atom_id res chain seq x y z
N MET A 1 -11.95 -2.65 9.66
CA MET A 1 -11.39 -2.27 8.34
C MET A 1 -9.96 -1.77 8.47
N ASN A 2 -9.09 -2.26 7.58
CA ASN A 2 -7.67 -1.94 7.56
C ASN A 2 -7.40 -0.51 7.10
N LYS A 3 -6.49 0.19 7.80
CA LYS A 3 -6.15 1.59 7.54
C LYS A 3 -4.66 1.84 7.70
N MET A 4 -4.15 2.70 6.83
CA MET A 4 -2.88 3.39 7.03
C MET A 4 -3.16 4.62 7.90
N LEU A 5 -2.49 4.71 9.03
CA LEU A 5 -2.60 5.80 9.98
C LEU A 5 -1.26 6.53 10.07
N ILE A 6 -1.29 7.86 10.00
CA ILE A 6 -0.16 8.71 10.34
C ILE A 6 -0.61 9.67 11.43
N ALA A 7 0.08 9.70 12.56
CA ALA A 7 -0.15 10.67 13.62
C ALA A 7 1.09 11.55 13.77
N VAL A 8 0.92 12.87 13.61
CA VAL A 8 1.98 13.87 13.77
C VAL A 8 1.89 14.51 15.14
N PHE A 9 3.03 14.65 15.81
CA PHE A 9 3.16 15.15 17.18
C PHE A 9 4.19 16.27 17.25
N GLU A 10 4.05 17.14 18.24
CA GLU A 10 4.96 18.27 18.48
C GLU A 10 6.38 17.84 18.86
N THR A 11 6.56 16.64 19.43
CA THR A 11 7.87 16.16 19.88
C THR A 11 8.10 14.67 19.57
N GLU A 12 9.38 14.28 19.50
CA GLU A 12 9.78 12.87 19.40
C GLU A 12 9.25 12.03 20.57
N SER A 13 9.26 12.56 21.80
CA SER A 13 8.72 11.86 22.97
C SER A 13 7.23 11.56 22.80
N SER A 14 6.45 12.56 22.41
CA SER A 14 5.01 12.43 22.17
C SER A 14 4.69 11.40 21.08
N ALA A 15 5.54 11.29 20.04
CA ALA A 15 5.40 10.26 19.02
C ALA A 15 5.65 8.85 19.59
N PHE A 16 6.69 8.65 20.39
CA PHE A 16 6.93 7.35 21.04
C PHE A 16 5.84 6.99 22.07
N GLU A 17 5.30 7.96 22.78
CA GLU A 17 4.13 7.77 23.64
C GLU A 17 2.89 7.39 22.83
N GLY A 18 2.66 8.03 21.67
CA GLY A 18 1.60 7.70 20.74
C GLY A 18 1.72 6.28 20.20
N LEU A 19 2.92 5.86 19.81
CA LEU A 19 3.18 4.48 19.40
C LEU A 19 2.93 3.48 20.55
N SER A 20 3.32 3.84 21.76
CA SER A 20 3.08 3.02 22.95
C SER A 20 1.58 2.88 23.22
N ALA A 21 0.79 3.94 23.02
CA ALA A 21 -0.66 3.90 23.12
C ALA A 21 -1.30 2.98 22.06
N LEU A 22 -0.79 2.97 20.82
CA LEU A 22 -1.24 2.04 19.78
C LEU A 22 -0.95 0.58 20.14
N ARG A 23 0.24 0.31 20.71
CA ARG A 23 0.60 -1.03 21.20
C ARG A 23 -0.30 -1.47 22.36
N GLU A 24 -0.67 -0.55 23.23
CA GLU A 24 -1.62 -0.82 24.31
C GLU A 24 -3.00 -1.21 23.78
N LEU A 25 -3.54 -0.42 22.84
CA LEU A 25 -4.82 -0.72 22.20
C LEU A 25 -4.79 -2.06 21.45
N HIS A 26 -3.65 -2.43 20.88
CA HIS A 26 -3.44 -3.77 20.34
C HIS A 26 -3.53 -4.83 21.45
N ARG A 27 -2.84 -4.67 22.58
CA ARG A 27 -2.93 -5.62 23.69
C ARG A 27 -4.34 -5.75 24.28
N GLU A 28 -5.06 -4.64 24.39
CA GLU A 28 -6.47 -4.59 24.85
C GLU A 28 -7.44 -5.24 23.84
N GLY A 29 -6.98 -5.47 22.60
CA GLY A 29 -7.78 -6.02 21.52
C GLY A 29 -8.80 -5.02 20.98
N ASP A 30 -8.59 -3.73 21.18
CA ASP A 30 -9.41 -2.66 20.61
C ASP A 30 -9.03 -2.39 19.14
N VAL A 31 -7.75 -2.56 18.80
CA VAL A 31 -7.22 -2.49 17.44
C VAL A 31 -6.23 -3.63 17.19
N THR A 32 -5.73 -3.80 15.97
CA THR A 32 -4.57 -4.64 15.69
C THR A 32 -3.53 -3.79 14.99
N LEU A 33 -2.42 -3.51 15.66
CA LEU A 33 -1.25 -2.89 15.04
C LEU A 33 -0.45 -3.98 14.32
N TYR A 34 -0.32 -3.88 12.99
CA TYR A 34 0.42 -4.87 12.21
C TYR A 34 1.88 -4.49 11.97
N ALA A 35 2.13 -3.20 11.73
CA ALA A 35 3.46 -2.65 11.52
C ALA A 35 3.45 -1.16 11.88
N SER A 36 4.59 -0.64 12.29
CA SER A 36 4.72 0.78 12.65
C SER A 36 6.13 1.31 12.42
N ALA A 37 6.25 2.61 12.13
CA ALA A 37 7.51 3.33 12.06
C ALA A 37 7.39 4.68 12.78
N VAL A 38 8.51 5.21 13.25
CA VAL A 38 8.60 6.56 13.83
C VAL A 38 9.64 7.35 13.07
N ILE A 39 9.24 8.52 12.59
CA ILE A 39 10.13 9.49 11.95
C ILE A 39 10.15 10.80 12.70
N VAL A 40 11.27 11.51 12.64
CA VAL A 40 11.46 12.84 13.21
C VAL A 40 11.96 13.76 12.13
N LYS A 41 11.38 14.97 12.04
CA LYS A 41 11.94 16.06 11.26
C LYS A 41 12.72 16.95 12.19
N ASP A 42 14.04 16.96 12.04
CA ASP A 42 14.88 17.80 12.88
C ASP A 42 14.67 19.30 12.58
N LYS A 43 15.29 20.16 13.39
CA LYS A 43 15.18 21.62 13.22
C LYS A 43 15.83 22.13 11.93
N ALA A 44 16.72 21.36 11.32
CA ALA A 44 17.32 21.66 10.01
C ALA A 44 16.43 21.19 8.84
N GLY A 45 15.31 20.53 9.13
CA GLY A 45 14.37 20.02 8.14
C GLY A 45 14.70 18.62 7.61
N LYS A 46 15.74 17.96 8.13
CA LYS A 46 16.13 16.60 7.74
C LYS A 46 15.23 15.59 8.46
N ILE A 47 14.82 14.55 7.72
CA ILE A 47 14.04 13.45 8.27
C ILE A 47 14.97 12.32 8.73
N GLU A 48 14.72 11.81 9.93
CA GLU A 48 15.39 10.66 10.50
C GLU A 48 14.38 9.58 10.89
N VAL A 49 14.67 8.33 10.53
CA VAL A 49 13.88 7.18 10.99
C VAL A 49 14.40 6.75 12.36
N LYS A 50 13.59 6.95 13.41
CA LYS A 50 13.93 6.56 14.79
C LYS A 50 13.52 5.13 15.09
N GLN A 51 12.45 4.66 14.46
CA GLN A 51 12.04 3.26 14.47
C GLN A 51 11.62 2.84 13.06
N ALA A 52 12.27 1.83 12.51
CA ALA A 52 11.88 1.24 11.22
C ALA A 52 10.66 0.33 11.38
N ALA A 53 9.96 0.12 10.26
CA ALA A 53 8.91 -0.89 10.17
C ALA A 53 9.46 -2.30 10.48
N ASP A 54 8.61 -3.14 11.07
CA ASP A 54 8.91 -4.56 11.24
C ASP A 54 9.23 -5.21 9.89
N GLN A 55 10.03 -6.28 9.85
CA GLN A 55 10.30 -6.98 8.58
C GLN A 55 9.11 -7.83 8.15
N GLY A 56 8.93 -7.99 6.83
CA GLY A 56 7.93 -8.88 6.24
C GLY A 56 6.88 -8.16 5.38
N PRO A 57 5.83 -8.88 4.93
CA PRO A 57 4.86 -8.37 3.97
C PRO A 57 4.15 -7.09 4.46
N VAL A 58 3.71 -7.07 5.72
CA VAL A 58 3.00 -5.90 6.28
C VAL A 58 3.94 -4.73 6.58
N GLY A 59 5.17 -5.05 6.98
CA GLY A 59 6.24 -4.09 7.18
C GLY A 59 6.63 -3.33 5.91
N THR A 60 6.61 -4.01 4.76
CA THR A 60 6.92 -3.42 3.46
C THR A 60 5.99 -2.26 3.13
N ALA A 61 4.68 -2.38 3.44
CA ALA A 61 3.72 -1.30 3.20
C ALA A 61 4.06 -0.03 4.02
N ILE A 62 4.46 -0.19 5.28
CA ILE A 62 4.88 0.94 6.13
C ILE A 62 6.25 1.49 5.69
N GLY A 63 7.16 0.62 5.26
CA GLY A 63 8.43 1.02 4.66
C GLY A 63 8.24 1.89 3.41
N LEU A 64 7.35 1.50 2.50
CA LEU A 64 6.98 2.27 1.32
C LEU A 64 6.34 3.62 1.68
N LEU A 65 5.41 3.64 2.63
CA LEU A 65 4.80 4.89 3.10
C LEU A 65 5.86 5.84 3.69
N THR A 66 6.74 5.30 4.53
CA THR A 66 7.82 6.06 5.17
C THR A 66 8.80 6.60 4.12
N GLY A 67 9.26 5.75 3.21
CA GLY A 67 10.18 6.13 2.13
C GLY A 67 9.57 7.15 1.17
N SER A 68 8.28 7.04 0.87
CA SER A 68 7.55 8.00 0.01
C SER A 68 7.46 9.37 0.69
N LEU A 69 7.16 9.41 1.99
CA LEU A 69 7.10 10.66 2.75
C LEU A 69 8.49 11.32 2.84
N ILE A 70 9.54 10.54 3.10
CA ILE A 70 10.93 11.04 3.07
C ILE A 70 11.28 11.59 1.69
N GLY A 71 10.95 10.83 0.63
CA GLY A 71 11.20 11.23 -0.75
C GLY A 71 10.51 12.56 -1.12
N LEU A 72 9.25 12.72 -0.72
CA LEU A 72 8.49 13.96 -0.91
C LEU A 72 9.16 15.14 -0.17
N LEU A 73 9.55 14.93 1.08
CA LEU A 73 10.07 15.99 1.96
C LEU A 73 11.50 16.43 1.64
N ALA A 74 12.33 15.51 1.14
CA ALA A 74 13.73 15.80 0.79
C ALA A 74 13.91 16.21 -0.69
N GLY A 75 12.83 16.28 -1.48
CA GLY A 75 12.86 16.67 -2.89
C GLY A 75 13.60 15.66 -3.79
N PRO A 76 14.02 16.06 -5.01
CA PRO A 76 14.66 15.13 -5.97
C PRO A 76 15.89 14.40 -5.43
N ALA A 77 16.63 15.00 -4.48
CA ALA A 77 17.77 14.37 -3.82
C ALA A 77 17.36 13.31 -2.78
N GLY A 78 16.17 13.44 -2.18
CA GLY A 78 15.61 12.52 -1.19
C GLY A 78 15.11 11.19 -1.76
N LEU A 79 14.65 11.20 -3.01
CA LEU A 79 14.17 10.02 -3.72
C LEU A 79 15.24 8.90 -3.80
N ALA A 80 16.52 9.26 -3.87
CA ALA A 80 17.62 8.30 -3.92
C ALA A 80 17.84 7.55 -2.58
N ILE A 81 17.55 8.18 -1.44
CA ILE A 81 17.67 7.57 -0.11
C ILE A 81 16.41 6.76 0.23
N GLY A 82 15.23 7.21 -0.20
CA GLY A 82 13.98 6.44 -0.07
C GLY A 82 14.04 5.10 -0.80
N ALA A 83 14.67 5.07 -1.98
CA ALA A 83 14.87 3.86 -2.79
C ALA A 83 15.76 2.79 -2.12
N SER A 84 16.72 3.19 -1.27
CA SER A 84 17.63 2.27 -0.59
C SER A 84 17.06 1.69 0.71
N LEU A 85 16.16 2.41 1.38
CA LEU A 85 15.48 1.96 2.60
C LEU A 85 14.17 1.19 2.33
N GLY A 86 13.53 1.41 1.17
CA GLY A 86 12.23 0.81 0.81
C GLY A 86 12.26 -0.19 -0.35
N GLY A 87 13.41 -0.37 -1.01
CA GLY A 87 13.54 -1.20 -2.21
C GLY A 87 12.87 -0.56 -3.43
N LEU A 88 13.60 -0.54 -4.55
CA LEU A 88 13.25 -0.05 -5.90
C LEU A 88 13.81 1.35 -6.22
N GLY A 89 14.94 1.37 -6.95
CA GLY A 89 15.46 2.54 -7.66
C GLY A 89 14.60 2.97 -8.86
N GLY A 90 13.28 3.06 -8.70
CA GLY A 90 12.32 3.30 -9.79
C GLY A 90 11.31 4.42 -9.55
N LEU A 91 11.51 5.29 -8.55
CA LEU A 91 10.52 6.28 -8.09
C LEU A 91 10.21 7.46 -9.04
N LEU A 92 10.64 7.44 -10.31
CA LEU A 92 10.35 8.55 -11.23
C LEU A 92 9.11 8.36 -12.09
N PHE A 93 8.52 7.16 -12.17
CA PHE A 93 7.27 6.99 -12.88
C PHE A 93 6.32 6.13 -12.05
N ASP A 94 5.27 6.79 -11.58
CA ASP A 94 4.03 6.25 -11.04
C ASP A 94 3.94 6.03 -9.51
N LEU A 95 3.92 7.15 -8.78
CA LEU A 95 3.48 7.19 -7.37
C LEU A 95 2.04 6.67 -7.20
N ASP A 96 1.20 6.73 -8.25
CA ASP A 96 -0.17 6.21 -8.26
C ASP A 96 -0.22 4.68 -8.06
N SER A 97 0.85 3.97 -8.47
CA SER A 97 0.96 2.52 -8.31
C SER A 97 1.20 2.03 -6.87
N THR A 98 1.39 2.93 -5.90
CA THR A 98 1.63 2.58 -4.49
C THR A 98 0.36 2.55 -3.64
N GLY A 99 -0.77 3.06 -4.17
CA GLY A 99 -2.05 3.12 -3.46
C GLY A 99 -2.08 4.16 -2.33
N ILE A 100 -1.04 5.02 -2.27
CA ILE A 100 -0.93 6.16 -1.36
C ILE A 100 -1.01 7.42 -2.23
N SER A 101 -2.06 8.22 -2.06
CA SER A 101 -2.23 9.41 -2.89
C SER A 101 -1.20 10.49 -2.55
N ALA A 102 -0.68 11.17 -3.57
CA ALA A 102 0.22 12.31 -3.40
C ALA A 102 -0.41 13.39 -2.50
N THR A 103 -1.73 13.61 -2.61
CA THR A 103 -2.49 14.54 -1.76
C THR A 103 -2.41 14.16 -0.28
N PHE A 104 -2.52 12.88 0.07
CA PHE A 104 -2.41 12.43 1.46
C PHE A 104 -1.00 12.65 2.02
N LEU A 105 0.03 12.37 1.22
CA LEU A 105 1.41 12.64 1.62
C LEU A 105 1.68 14.13 1.79
N ASP A 106 1.12 14.98 0.91
CA ASP A 106 1.24 16.43 0.98
C ASP A 106 0.55 17.02 2.22
N GLU A 107 -0.64 16.53 2.58
CA GLU A 107 -1.34 16.89 3.83
C GLU A 107 -0.46 16.62 5.05
N VAL A 108 0.14 15.42 5.12
CA VAL A 108 1.02 15.00 6.22
C VAL A 108 2.33 15.79 6.21
N ALA A 109 2.91 16.04 5.04
CA ALA A 109 4.14 16.79 4.87
C ALA A 109 4.03 18.23 5.36
N LYS A 110 2.86 18.87 5.16
CA LYS A 110 2.55 20.21 5.68
C LYS A 110 2.46 20.24 7.19
N GLU A 111 1.89 19.20 7.80
CA GLU A 111 1.77 19.10 9.25
C GLU A 111 3.11 18.75 9.92
N LEU A 112 3.96 17.93 9.28
CA LEU A 112 5.28 17.55 9.76
C LEU A 112 6.31 18.67 9.54
N SER A 113 6.20 19.75 10.32
CA SER A 113 7.15 20.87 10.33
C SER A 113 8.46 20.52 11.07
N PRO A 114 9.56 21.28 10.86
CA PRO A 114 10.80 21.08 11.59
C PRO A 114 10.60 21.06 13.11
N GLY A 115 11.20 20.09 13.80
CA GLY A 115 11.05 19.83 15.23
C GLY A 115 9.97 18.80 15.61
N LYS A 116 9.03 18.49 14.69
CA LYS A 116 7.94 17.52 14.92
C LYS A 116 8.34 16.09 14.61
N ALA A 117 7.52 15.14 15.06
CA ALA A 117 7.69 13.72 14.83
C ALA A 117 6.38 13.08 14.34
N ALA A 118 6.46 11.95 13.65
CA ALA A 118 5.28 11.21 13.21
C ALA A 118 5.39 9.71 13.47
N VAL A 119 4.26 9.12 13.86
CA VAL A 119 4.06 7.68 13.91
C VAL A 119 3.29 7.26 12.66
N LEU A 120 3.85 6.34 11.90
CA LEU A 120 3.21 5.69 10.76
C LEU A 120 2.80 4.29 11.19
N ALA A 121 1.57 3.87 10.93
CA ALA A 121 1.05 2.59 11.40
C ALA A 121 0.08 1.94 10.41
N ASP A 122 0.19 0.62 10.25
CA ASP A 122 -0.82 -0.21 9.61
C ASP A 122 -1.70 -0.80 10.71
N VAL A 123 -2.96 -0.38 10.75
CA VAL A 123 -3.89 -0.67 11.85
C VAL A 123 -5.18 -1.28 11.32
N GLU A 124 -5.61 -2.36 11.96
CA GLU A 124 -6.98 -2.86 11.86
C GLU A 124 -7.83 -2.27 13.01
N GLU A 125 -8.77 -1.38 12.67
CA GLU A 125 -9.71 -0.79 13.61
C GLU A 125 -11.15 -0.91 13.10
N THR A 126 -12.07 -1.33 13.96
CA THR A 126 -13.52 -1.36 13.66
C THR A 126 -14.20 -0.03 14.05
N TRP A 127 -13.59 0.71 14.98
CA TRP A 127 -14.04 2.01 15.48
C TRP A 127 -12.83 2.90 15.77
N THR A 128 -12.94 4.21 15.51
CA THR A 128 -11.77 5.12 15.60
C THR A 128 -11.59 5.71 16.99
N THR A 129 -12.66 5.74 17.81
CA THR A 129 -12.71 6.47 19.08
C THR A 129 -11.56 6.13 20.04
N PRO A 130 -11.14 4.87 20.27
CA PRO A 130 -10.04 4.60 21.20
C PRO A 130 -8.72 5.17 20.72
N VAL A 131 -8.42 5.04 19.42
CA VAL A 131 -7.21 5.60 18.82
C VAL A 131 -7.24 7.13 18.91
N ASP A 132 -8.34 7.75 18.47
CA ASP A 132 -8.52 9.21 18.51
C ASP A 132 -8.35 9.74 19.93
N THR A 133 -8.99 9.10 20.90
CA THR A 133 -8.93 9.51 22.30
C THR A 133 -7.52 9.44 22.86
N ARG A 134 -6.75 8.40 22.53
CA ARG A 134 -5.39 8.22 23.05
C ARG A 134 -4.40 9.17 22.39
N LEU A 135 -4.48 9.35 21.08
CA LEU A 135 -3.53 10.17 20.33
C LEU A 135 -3.83 11.67 20.48
N HIS A 136 -5.10 12.09 20.52
CA HIS A 136 -5.44 13.50 20.79
C HIS A 136 -5.03 13.97 22.18
N LYS A 137 -5.00 13.07 23.18
CA LYS A 137 -4.47 13.39 24.53
C LYS A 137 -2.98 13.74 24.53
N LEU A 138 -2.28 13.39 23.45
CA LEU A 138 -0.86 13.67 23.23
C LEU A 138 -0.68 14.78 22.17
N ASP A 139 -1.74 15.53 21.87
CA ASP A 139 -1.79 16.57 20.83
C ASP A 139 -1.43 16.05 19.43
N GLY A 140 -1.71 14.76 19.17
CA GLY A 140 -1.43 14.13 17.89
C GLY A 140 -2.47 14.50 16.82
N THR A 141 -2.02 15.00 15.67
CA THR A 141 -2.88 15.20 14.49
C THR A 141 -2.93 13.92 13.66
N ILE A 142 -4.12 13.34 13.48
CA ILE A 142 -4.30 12.01 12.91
C ILE A 142 -4.80 12.08 11.46
N PHE A 143 -4.03 11.48 10.56
CA PHE A 143 -4.37 11.28 9.16
C PHE A 143 -4.64 9.79 8.92
N ARG A 144 -5.76 9.48 8.25
CA ARG A 144 -6.16 8.10 7.94
C ARG A 144 -6.47 7.95 6.46
N ARG A 145 -6.02 6.85 5.87
CA ARG A 145 -6.49 6.38 4.56
C ARG A 145 -6.82 4.90 4.61
N LEU A 146 -7.91 4.57 3.93
CA LEU A 146 -8.16 3.18 3.56
C LEU A 146 -7.07 2.75 2.59
N ARG A 147 -6.61 1.51 2.72
CA ARG A 147 -5.73 0.93 1.72
C ARG A 147 -6.54 0.75 0.44
N SER A 148 -6.24 1.54 -0.59
CA SER A 148 -7.12 1.62 -1.76
C SER A 148 -6.98 0.39 -2.67
N GLU A 149 -8.11 -0.08 -3.22
CA GLU A 149 -8.19 -1.11 -4.28
C GLU A 149 -7.86 -0.53 -5.68
N VAL A 150 -7.44 0.75 -5.76
CA VAL A 150 -7.30 1.50 -7.02
C VAL A 150 -6.34 0.82 -8.00
N ILE A 151 -5.29 0.19 -7.47
CA ILE A 151 -4.27 -0.51 -8.27
C ILE A 151 -4.89 -1.73 -8.97
N GLU A 152 -5.75 -2.46 -8.28
CA GLU A 152 -6.37 -3.67 -8.83
C GLU A 152 -7.38 -3.30 -9.91
N ASP A 153 -8.15 -2.23 -9.68
CA ASP A 153 -9.04 -1.66 -10.70
C ASP A 153 -8.26 -1.11 -11.91
N GLN A 154 -7.09 -0.51 -11.69
CA GLN A 154 -6.20 -0.05 -12.77
C GLN A 154 -5.69 -1.22 -13.60
N LEU A 155 -5.21 -2.28 -12.98
CA LEU A 155 -4.76 -3.49 -13.69
C LEU A 155 -5.89 -4.11 -14.51
N VAL A 156 -7.12 -4.17 -13.98
CA VAL A 156 -8.28 -4.64 -14.76
C VAL A 156 -8.54 -3.75 -15.98
N ARG A 157 -8.50 -2.42 -15.81
CA ARG A 157 -8.71 -1.47 -16.92
C ARG A 157 -7.61 -1.58 -17.99
N GLU A 158 -6.35 -1.64 -17.59
CA GLU A 158 -5.21 -1.80 -18.50
C GLU A 158 -5.27 -3.14 -19.25
N SER A 159 -5.56 -4.25 -18.54
CA SER A 159 -5.74 -5.55 -19.19
C SER A 159 -6.85 -5.54 -20.24
N ALA A 160 -7.99 -4.91 -19.94
CA ALA A 160 -9.10 -4.80 -20.88
C ALA A 160 -8.75 -3.91 -22.09
N ALA A 161 -8.06 -2.80 -21.86
CA ALA A 161 -7.62 -1.89 -22.93
C ALA A 161 -6.63 -2.57 -23.88
N PHE A 162 -5.61 -3.24 -23.35
CA PHE A 162 -4.63 -3.95 -24.17
C PHE A 162 -5.23 -5.14 -24.91
N GLN A 163 -6.19 -5.86 -24.31
CA GLN A 163 -6.92 -6.92 -25.00
C GLN A 163 -7.70 -6.37 -26.21
N ALA A 164 -8.39 -5.23 -26.03
CA ALA A 164 -9.13 -4.59 -27.12
C ALA A 164 -8.19 -4.06 -28.22
N GLU A 165 -7.07 -3.45 -27.85
CA GLU A 165 -6.05 -2.96 -28.78
C GLU A 165 -5.41 -4.09 -29.58
N LEU A 166 -5.02 -5.19 -28.92
CA LEU A 166 -4.44 -6.34 -29.60
C LEU A 166 -5.42 -6.95 -30.62
N LYS A 167 -6.70 -7.07 -30.25
CA LYS A 167 -7.75 -7.55 -31.16
C LYS A 167 -7.91 -6.64 -32.37
N ALA A 168 -7.96 -5.33 -32.16
CA ALA A 168 -8.06 -4.35 -33.25
C ALA A 168 -6.86 -4.45 -34.20
N LEU A 169 -5.63 -4.55 -33.66
CA LEU A 169 -4.42 -4.71 -34.47
C LEU A 169 -4.41 -6.04 -35.26
N GLN A 170 -4.91 -7.13 -34.67
CA GLN A 170 -5.05 -8.41 -35.37
C GLN A 170 -6.07 -8.32 -36.51
N ASP A 171 -7.20 -7.66 -36.28
CA ASP A 171 -8.21 -7.41 -37.32
C ASP A 171 -7.63 -6.53 -38.44
N ASP A 172 -6.91 -5.46 -38.10
CA ASP A 172 -6.23 -4.60 -39.07
C ASP A 172 -5.16 -5.36 -39.87
N PHE A 173 -4.38 -6.23 -39.23
CA PHE A 173 -3.40 -7.08 -39.89
C PHE A 173 -4.04 -7.98 -40.95
N ASN A 174 -5.20 -8.56 -40.64
CA ASN A 174 -5.95 -9.45 -41.53
C ASN A 174 -6.50 -8.69 -42.75
N HIS A 175 -6.92 -7.44 -42.59
CA HIS A 175 -7.50 -6.62 -43.65
C HIS A 175 -6.48 -5.74 -44.42
N SER A 176 -5.24 -5.63 -43.93
CA SER A 176 -4.20 -4.78 -44.51
C SER A 176 -3.42 -5.41 -45.66
N ALA A 177 -2.94 -4.56 -46.59
CA ALA A 177 -2.00 -4.94 -47.64
C ALA A 177 -0.63 -5.35 -47.08
N ALA A 178 0.13 -6.16 -47.84
CA ALA A 178 1.40 -6.72 -47.39
C ALA A 178 2.42 -5.69 -46.90
N GLU A 179 2.43 -4.48 -47.48
CA GLU A 179 3.34 -3.40 -47.11
C GLU A 179 3.07 -2.83 -45.70
N SER A 180 1.80 -2.79 -45.25
CA SER A 180 1.41 -2.29 -43.92
C SER A 180 1.47 -3.35 -42.83
N ARG A 181 1.41 -4.64 -43.21
CA ARG A 181 1.44 -5.78 -42.27
C ARG A 181 2.72 -5.83 -41.41
N ALA A 182 3.87 -5.42 -41.96
CA ALA A 182 5.12 -5.42 -41.20
C ALA A 182 5.10 -4.43 -40.03
N ALA A 183 4.50 -3.25 -40.21
CA ALA A 183 4.34 -2.25 -39.16
C ALA A 183 3.33 -2.73 -38.10
N ILE A 184 2.16 -3.22 -38.53
CA ILE A 184 1.13 -3.75 -37.63
C ILE A 184 1.66 -4.94 -36.82
N GLN A 185 2.46 -5.82 -37.42
CA GLN A 185 3.09 -6.93 -36.70
C GLN A 185 4.02 -6.44 -35.58
N LYS A 186 4.76 -5.34 -35.80
CA LYS A 186 5.61 -4.76 -34.77
C LYS A 186 4.77 -4.21 -33.60
N ASP A 187 3.66 -3.54 -33.91
CA ASP A 187 2.75 -3.00 -32.90
C ASP A 187 2.08 -4.14 -32.11
N ILE A 188 1.67 -5.23 -32.78
CA ILE A 188 1.16 -6.46 -32.13
C ILE A 188 2.19 -7.01 -31.13
N GLU A 189 3.46 -7.14 -31.52
CA GLU A 189 4.49 -7.68 -30.61
C GLU A 189 4.79 -6.72 -29.44
N GLN A 190 4.71 -5.41 -29.67
CA GLN A 190 4.83 -4.41 -28.61
C GLN A 190 3.68 -4.52 -27.60
N VAL A 191 2.43 -4.57 -28.07
CA VAL A 191 1.25 -4.73 -27.21
C VAL A 191 1.28 -6.07 -26.46
N LYS A 192 1.68 -7.17 -27.12
CA LYS A 192 1.88 -8.47 -26.44
C LYS A 192 2.92 -8.39 -25.33
N THR A 193 3.98 -7.61 -25.52
CA THR A 193 4.99 -7.38 -24.48
C THR A 193 4.39 -6.63 -23.29
N GLN A 194 3.61 -5.58 -23.54
CA GLN A 194 2.91 -4.83 -22.48
C GLN A 194 1.90 -5.71 -21.74
N ILE A 195 1.13 -6.55 -22.45
CA ILE A 195 0.21 -7.52 -21.86
C ILE A 195 0.94 -8.49 -20.92
N LYS A 196 2.12 -9.01 -21.31
CA LYS A 196 2.94 -9.86 -20.44
C LYS A 196 3.41 -9.11 -19.19
N THR A 197 3.76 -7.84 -19.30
CA THR A 197 4.13 -7.01 -18.14
C THR A 197 2.96 -6.88 -17.16
N VAL A 198 1.76 -6.54 -17.65
CA VAL A 198 0.55 -6.43 -16.82
C VAL A 198 0.18 -7.78 -16.20
N GLN A 199 0.32 -8.88 -16.96
CA GLN A 199 0.11 -10.23 -16.47
C GLN A 199 1.01 -10.57 -15.28
N GLU A 200 2.32 -10.35 -15.40
CA GLU A 200 3.29 -10.57 -14.32
C GLU A 200 3.02 -9.65 -13.12
N GLN A 201 2.62 -8.40 -13.36
CA GLN A 201 2.22 -7.48 -12.30
C GLN A 201 0.99 -7.97 -11.54
N ALA A 202 -0.07 -8.42 -12.23
CA ALA A 202 -1.27 -8.96 -11.61
C ALA A 202 -0.97 -10.18 -10.74
N LYS A 203 -0.11 -11.10 -11.22
CA LYS A 203 0.34 -12.25 -10.44
C LYS A 203 1.15 -11.86 -9.22
N LYS A 204 2.16 -11.00 -9.39
CA LYS A 204 2.97 -10.50 -8.27
C LYS A 204 2.09 -9.84 -7.21
N ARG A 205 1.08 -9.07 -7.61
CA ARG A 205 0.13 -8.43 -6.70
C ARG A 205 -0.74 -9.44 -5.97
N LEU A 206 -1.16 -10.52 -6.63
CA LEU A 206 -1.93 -11.59 -5.99
C LEU A 206 -1.10 -12.31 -4.93
N ASP A 207 0.15 -12.64 -5.25
CA ASP A 207 1.08 -13.29 -4.32
C ASP A 207 1.38 -12.37 -3.13
N GLN A 208 1.59 -11.07 -3.37
CA GLN A 208 1.76 -10.07 -2.31
C GLN A 208 0.51 -9.93 -1.44
N ALA A 209 -0.67 -9.80 -2.03
CA ALA A 209 -1.93 -9.69 -1.30
C ALA A 209 -2.16 -10.93 -0.43
N LYS A 210 -1.81 -12.11 -0.92
CA LYS A 210 -1.89 -13.36 -0.15
C LYS A 210 -0.92 -13.38 1.02
N ALA A 211 0.36 -13.08 0.77
CA ALA A 211 1.38 -13.06 1.82
C ALA A 211 1.07 -12.04 2.93
N GLU A 212 0.54 -10.87 2.56
CA GLU A 212 0.06 -9.87 3.51
C GLU A 212 -1.13 -10.36 4.32
N THR A 213 -2.11 -10.99 3.67
CA THR A 213 -3.31 -11.54 4.32
C THR A 213 -2.92 -12.61 5.32
N ASP A 214 -2.05 -13.55 4.92
CA ASP A 214 -1.56 -14.62 5.79
C ASP A 214 -0.83 -14.05 7.01
N ALA A 215 0.03 -13.04 6.82
CA ALA A 215 0.71 -12.35 7.91
C ALA A 215 -0.26 -11.61 8.86
N LYS A 216 -1.28 -10.94 8.32
CA LYS A 216 -2.30 -10.25 9.11
C LYS A 216 -3.18 -11.22 9.89
N VAL A 217 -3.59 -12.32 9.27
CA VAL A 217 -4.36 -13.39 9.93
C VAL A 217 -3.52 -14.04 11.03
N GLN A 218 -2.22 -14.25 10.81
CA GLN A 218 -1.31 -14.76 11.83
C GLN A 218 -1.21 -13.79 13.02
N SER A 219 -0.98 -12.50 12.77
CA SER A 219 -0.92 -11.46 13.83
C SER A 219 -2.21 -11.40 14.64
N LEU A 220 -3.38 -11.42 13.98
CA LEU A 220 -4.68 -11.48 14.65
C LEU A 220 -4.84 -12.77 15.47
N THR A 221 -4.40 -13.90 14.94
CA THR A 221 -4.48 -15.19 15.64
C THR A 221 -3.61 -15.20 16.88
N ASP A 222 -2.40 -14.65 16.80
CA ASP A 222 -1.48 -14.54 17.94
C ASP A 222 -1.99 -13.55 19.00
N GLN A 223 -2.57 -12.43 18.56
CA GLN A 223 -3.27 -11.49 19.44
C GLN A 223 -4.44 -12.18 20.17
N ALA A 224 -5.25 -12.98 19.46
CA ALA A 224 -6.39 -13.69 20.04
C ALA A 224 -5.98 -14.68 21.15
N LYS A 225 -4.79 -15.30 21.05
CA LYS A 225 -4.28 -16.23 22.09
C LYS A 225 -4.16 -15.53 23.45
N GLN A 226 -3.70 -14.28 23.44
CA GLN A 226 -3.41 -13.49 24.64
C GLN A 226 -4.59 -12.61 25.09
N ALA A 227 -5.63 -12.48 24.25
CA ALA A 227 -6.76 -11.61 24.48
C ALA A 227 -7.84 -12.22 25.41
N SER A 228 -8.59 -11.35 26.09
CA SER A 228 -9.81 -11.73 26.84
C SER A 228 -10.91 -12.26 25.90
N ASP A 229 -11.90 -12.98 26.43
CA ASP A 229 -12.97 -13.56 25.60
C ASP A 229 -13.76 -12.52 24.80
N ARG A 230 -13.99 -11.33 25.40
CA ARG A 230 -14.63 -10.21 24.69
C ARG A 230 -13.76 -9.70 23.54
N ALA A 231 -12.46 -9.55 23.78
CA ALA A 231 -11.51 -9.12 22.76
C ALA A 231 -11.35 -10.18 21.66
N ARG A 232 -11.32 -11.47 21.99
CA ARG A 232 -11.29 -12.58 21.02
C ARG A 232 -12.43 -12.50 20.01
N ARG A 233 -13.67 -12.24 20.45
CA ARG A 233 -14.81 -12.06 19.52
C ARG A 233 -14.58 -10.93 18.51
N ARG A 234 -14.04 -9.80 18.96
CA ARG A 234 -13.69 -8.66 18.08
C ARG A 234 -12.55 -9.01 17.13
N ILE A 235 -11.56 -9.78 17.59
CA ILE A 235 -10.44 -10.25 16.77
C ILE A 235 -10.93 -11.24 15.71
N SER A 236 -11.82 -12.18 16.05
CA SER A 236 -12.42 -13.10 15.09
C SER A 236 -13.21 -12.38 14.00
N SER A 237 -13.95 -11.33 14.34
CA SER A 237 -14.62 -10.47 13.34
C SER A 237 -13.62 -9.85 12.36
N ARG A 238 -12.50 -9.32 12.88
CA ARG A 238 -11.42 -8.75 12.05
C ARG A 238 -10.76 -9.80 11.15
N ILE A 239 -10.56 -11.03 11.62
CA ILE A 239 -10.04 -12.12 10.77
C ILE A 239 -10.97 -12.36 9.58
N ALA A 240 -12.29 -12.36 9.80
CA ALA A 240 -13.26 -12.52 8.72
C ALA A 240 -13.23 -11.34 7.74
N GLU A 241 -13.14 -10.11 8.25
CA GLU A 241 -13.01 -8.90 7.41
C GLU A 241 -11.74 -8.94 6.53
N VAL A 242 -10.59 -9.31 7.10
CA VAL A 242 -9.31 -9.41 6.37
C VAL A 242 -9.39 -10.47 5.27
N LYS A 243 -10.02 -11.61 5.53
CA LYS A 243 -10.21 -12.65 4.50
C LYS A 243 -11.17 -12.20 3.40
N ALA A 244 -12.28 -11.57 3.77
CA ALA A 244 -13.24 -11.04 2.81
C ALA A 244 -12.63 -9.93 1.94
N ASP A 245 -11.71 -9.14 2.48
CA ASP A 245 -10.93 -8.16 1.72
C ASP A 245 -10.01 -8.84 0.70
N PHE A 246 -9.24 -9.84 1.13
CA PHE A 246 -8.42 -10.63 0.22
C PHE A 246 -9.24 -11.24 -0.93
N ASP A 247 -10.41 -11.80 -0.64
CA ASP A 247 -11.26 -12.40 -1.67
C ASP A 247 -11.68 -11.38 -2.74
N ARG A 248 -12.08 -10.16 -2.34
CA ARG A 248 -12.40 -9.07 -3.29
C ARG A 248 -11.21 -8.73 -4.17
N ARG A 249 -10.04 -8.54 -3.56
CA ARG A 249 -8.79 -8.19 -4.26
C ARG A 249 -8.36 -9.30 -5.21
N ALA A 250 -8.45 -10.55 -4.77
CA ALA A 250 -8.12 -11.73 -5.55
C ALA A 250 -9.05 -11.89 -6.77
N THR A 251 -10.35 -11.61 -6.62
CA THR A 251 -11.28 -11.60 -7.76
C THR A 251 -10.84 -10.62 -8.86
N LYS A 252 -10.51 -9.37 -8.50
CA LYS A 252 -10.07 -8.36 -9.47
C LYS A 252 -8.74 -8.74 -10.14
N LEU A 253 -7.78 -9.21 -9.36
CA LEU A 253 -6.47 -9.64 -9.89
C LEU A 253 -6.58 -10.85 -10.82
N ASN A 254 -7.44 -11.82 -10.48
CA ASN A 254 -7.72 -12.96 -11.35
C ASN A 254 -8.45 -12.54 -12.63
N GLN A 255 -9.34 -11.54 -12.57
CA GLN A 255 -9.97 -10.97 -13.75
C GLN A 255 -8.92 -10.32 -14.67
N ALA A 256 -8.05 -9.46 -14.12
CA ALA A 256 -6.96 -8.84 -14.87
C ALA A 256 -6.05 -9.88 -15.53
N TRP A 257 -5.68 -10.93 -14.78
CA TRP A 257 -4.88 -12.05 -15.29
C TRP A 257 -5.60 -12.80 -16.43
N THR A 258 -6.90 -13.07 -16.29
CA THR A 258 -7.69 -13.79 -17.31
C THR A 258 -7.75 -13.02 -18.61
N LEU A 259 -8.02 -11.70 -18.55
CA LEU A 259 -8.04 -10.82 -19.72
C LEU A 259 -6.69 -10.85 -20.47
N THR A 260 -5.57 -10.73 -19.74
CA THR A 260 -4.23 -10.81 -20.37
C THR A 260 -3.94 -12.18 -20.98
N LYS A 261 -4.38 -13.27 -20.32
CA LYS A 261 -4.18 -14.64 -20.81
C LYS A 261 -4.96 -14.89 -22.10
N GLU A 262 -6.21 -14.47 -22.16
CA GLU A 262 -7.06 -14.58 -23.34
C GLU A 262 -6.49 -13.76 -24.50
N ALA A 263 -6.03 -12.53 -24.23
CA ALA A 263 -5.40 -11.68 -25.24
C ALA A 263 -4.16 -12.35 -25.87
N LEU A 264 -3.30 -12.98 -25.06
CA LEU A 264 -2.09 -13.65 -25.56
C LEU A 264 -2.37 -14.96 -26.30
N ALA A 265 -3.54 -15.56 -26.12
CA ALA A 265 -3.94 -16.81 -26.76
C ALA A 265 -4.67 -16.60 -28.11
N ALA A 266 -5.13 -15.39 -28.38
CA ALA A 266 -5.74 -14.97 -29.65
C ALA A 266 -4.67 -14.64 -30.70
#